data_AF-A0A9P1DC23-F1
#
_entry.id   AF-A0A9P1DC23-F1
#
_cell.length_a   1.000
_cell.length_b   1.000
_cell.length_c   1.000
_cell.angle_alpha   90.00
_cell.angle_beta   90.00
_cell.angle_gamma   90.00
#
_symmetry.space_group_name_H-M   'P 1'
#
loop_
_entity.id
_entity.type
_entity.pdbx_description
1 polymer ?
#
loop_
_entity_poly.entity_id
_entity_poly.type
_entity_poly.pdbx_seq_one_letter_code
_entity_poly.pdbx_strand_id
1 'polypeptide(L)' 'MRQFLEFVTACPRLPHGGLAAAEIAVVPAQPKGSLPRAHTCTNELQLPSYDSLEELSAKLREAMDNARGMYE' A
#
# COMPACT_ATOMS: atom_id res chain seq x y z
N MET A 1 -6.12 6.30 -8.10
CA MET A 1 -4.66 6.30 -8.36
C MET A 1 -3.86 7.12 -7.34
N ARG A 2 -4.19 8.40 -7.06
CA ARG A 2 -3.41 9.22 -6.10
C ARG A 2 -3.33 8.64 -4.69
N GLN A 3 -4.44 8.11 -4.17
CA GLN A 3 -4.51 7.51 -2.82
C GLN A 3 -3.57 6.31 -2.66
N PHE A 4 -3.41 5.49 -3.69
CA PHE A 4 -2.50 4.33 -3.64
C PHE A 4 -1.03 4.76 -3.65
N LEU A 5 -0.69 5.77 -4.48
CA LEU A 5 0.65 6.34 -4.48
C LEU A 5 1.00 6.96 -3.14
N GLU A 6 0.10 7.77 -2.60
CA GLU A 6 0.28 8.40 -1.29
C GLU A 6 0.42 7.36 -0.17
N PHE A 7 -0.40 6.29 -0.22
CA PHE A 7 -0.31 5.16 0.68
C PHE A 7 1.05 4.47 0.63
N VAL A 8 1.58 4.21 -0.57
CA VAL A 8 2.82 3.42 -0.74
C VAL A 8 4.09 4.26 -0.63
N THR A 9 4.05 5.52 -1.09
CA THR A 9 5.25 6.36 -1.24
C THR A 9 5.22 7.62 -0.39
N ALA A 10 4.19 7.84 0.45
CA ALA A 10 3.93 9.08 1.20
C ALA A 10 3.97 10.37 0.33
N CYS A 11 3.92 10.22 -0.99
CA CYS A 11 4.12 11.31 -1.94
C CYS A 11 2.95 11.33 -2.92
N PRO A 12 2.18 12.42 -3.01
CA PRO A 12 1.09 12.54 -3.97
C PRO A 12 1.58 12.68 -5.42
N ARG A 13 2.89 12.91 -5.63
CA ARG A 13 3.53 13.08 -6.94
C ARG A 13 4.54 11.96 -7.20
N LEU A 14 4.48 11.40 -8.41
CA LEU A 14 5.51 10.48 -8.89
C LEU A 14 6.84 11.24 -9.08
N PRO A 15 7.99 10.61 -8.77
CA PRO A 15 9.30 11.15 -9.10
C PRO A 15 9.48 11.29 -10.63
N HIS A 16 10.46 12.09 -11.04
CA HIS A 16 10.91 12.18 -12.44
C HIS A 16 11.46 10.81 -12.86
N GLY A 17 10.62 9.98 -13.48
CA GLY A 17 10.91 8.57 -13.76
C GLY A 17 9.70 7.64 -13.60
N GLY A 18 8.58 8.14 -13.08
CA GLY A 18 7.34 7.37 -13.03
C GLY A 18 7.31 6.34 -11.89
N LEU A 19 6.43 5.34 -12.00
CA LEU A 19 6.23 4.33 -10.94
C LEU A 19 7.43 3.38 -10.83
N ALA A 20 8.17 3.20 -11.92
CA ALA A 20 9.40 2.43 -11.96
C ALA A 20 10.49 3.05 -11.08
N ALA A 21 10.56 4.38 -11.00
CA ALA A 21 11.49 5.09 -10.12
C ALA A 21 11.03 5.12 -8.64
N ALA A 22 9.80 4.71 -8.36
CA ALA A 22 9.32 4.59 -6.98
C ALA A 22 9.68 3.23 -6.35
N GLU A 23 10.26 2.29 -7.11
CA GLU A 23 10.77 0.98 -6.63
C GLU A 23 9.85 0.30 -5.59
N ILE A 24 8.55 0.22 -5.92
CA ILE A 24 7.56 -0.36 -5.01
C ILE A 24 7.77 -1.86 -4.93
N ALA A 25 8.18 -2.36 -3.76
CA ALA A 25 8.38 -3.78 -3.51
C ALA A 25 7.13 -4.38 -2.85
N VAL A 26 6.49 -5.35 -3.50
CA VAL A 26 5.35 -6.07 -2.90
C VAL A 26 5.88 -7.28 -2.15
N VAL A 27 5.70 -7.30 -0.83
CA VAL A 27 6.20 -8.37 0.04
C VAL A 27 5.04 -9.07 0.76
N PRO A 28 5.09 -10.38 0.97
CA PRO A 28 4.05 -11.09 1.70
C PRO A 28 4.03 -10.69 3.19
N ALA A 29 2.85 -10.40 3.73
CA ALA A 29 2.65 -10.06 5.14
C ALA A 29 2.04 -11.24 5.92
N GLN A 30 2.35 -11.34 7.21
CA GLN A 30 1.73 -12.31 8.12
C GLN A 30 1.26 -11.62 9.40
N PRO A 31 0.16 -12.09 10.03
CA PRO A 31 -0.64 -13.28 9.71
C PRO A 31 -1.61 -13.11 8.54
N LYS A 32 -2.07 -14.23 7.97
CA LYS A 32 -3.05 -14.31 6.87
C LYS A 32 -4.33 -13.52 7.23
N GLY A 33 -4.87 -12.75 6.29
CA GLY A 33 -6.09 -11.94 6.51
C GLY A 33 -5.89 -10.59 7.25
N SER A 34 -4.65 -10.22 7.56
CA SER A 34 -4.35 -8.90 8.15
C SER A 34 -4.59 -7.74 7.16
N LEU A 35 -4.60 -6.51 7.67
CA LEU A 35 -4.61 -5.32 6.81
C LEU A 35 -3.28 -5.18 6.06
N PRO A 36 -3.30 -4.83 4.77
CA PRO A 36 -2.07 -4.55 4.04
C PRO A 36 -1.44 -3.28 4.59
N ARG A 37 -0.12 -3.26 4.67
CA ARG A 37 0.63 -2.15 5.26
C ARG A 37 1.67 -1.65 4.28
N ALA A 38 1.76 -0.34 4.12
CA ALA A 38 2.81 0.27 3.33
C ALA A 38 3.89 0.86 4.24
N HIS A 39 5.14 0.58 3.91
CA HIS A 39 6.32 1.19 4.50
C HIS A 39 6.87 2.23 3.53
N THR A 40 6.45 3.47 3.72
CA THR A 40 6.79 4.59 2.83
C THR A 40 8.28 4.94 2.87
N CYS A 41 9.00 4.58 3.93
CA CYS A 41 10.46 4.74 4.03
C CYS A 41 11.25 3.79 3.12
N THR A 42 10.68 2.63 2.77
CA THR A 42 11.34 1.59 1.95
C THR A 42 10.54 1.25 0.69
N ASN A 43 9.45 1.99 0.42
CA ASN A 43 8.52 1.73 -0.67
C ASN A 43 8.00 0.29 -0.70
N GLU A 44 7.92 -0.37 0.46
CA GLU A 44 7.46 -1.76 0.59
C GLU A 44 5.95 -1.82 0.88
N LEU A 45 5.21 -2.53 0.03
CA LEU A 45 3.82 -2.88 0.26
C LEU A 45 3.73 -4.31 0.80
N GLN A 46 3.47 -4.42 2.11
CA GLN A 46 3.22 -5.69 2.76
C GLN A 46 1.78 -6.15 2.50
N LEU A 47 1.63 -7.18 1.68
CA LEU A 47 0.34 -7.73 1.26
C LEU A 47 0.18 -9.15 1.84
N PRO A 48 -0.71 -9.36 2.82
CA PRO A 48 -0.96 -10.70 3.35
C PRO A 48 -1.71 -11.55 2.34
N SER A 49 -1.57 -12.87 2.44
CA SER A 49 -2.29 -13.77 1.55
C SER A 49 -3.80 -13.70 1.83
N TYR A 50 -4.58 -13.35 0.82
CA TYR A 50 -6.04 -13.35 0.85
C TYR A 50 -6.58 -14.55 0.09
N ASP A 51 -7.75 -15.03 0.48
CA ASP A 51 -8.40 -16.17 -0.19
C ASP A 51 -9.14 -15.75 -1.47
N SER A 52 -9.42 -14.46 -1.65
CA SER A 52 -10.14 -13.93 -2.81
C SER A 52 -9.75 -12.49 -3.17
N LEU A 53 -9.93 -12.12 -4.44
CA LEU A 53 -9.63 -10.77 -4.93
C LEU A 53 -10.56 -9.70 -4.34
N GLU A 54 -11.79 -10.08 -3.99
CA GLU A 54 -12.76 -9.23 -3.28
C GLU A 54 -12.26 -8.88 -1.88
N GLU A 55 -11.74 -9.86 -1.13
CA GLU A 55 -11.16 -9.65 0.19
C GLU A 55 -9.91 -8.76 0.11
N LEU A 56 -9.03 -9.02 -0.86
CA LEU A 56 -7.89 -8.15 -1.16
C LEU A 56 -8.34 -6.71 -1.41
N SER A 57 -9.31 -6.49 -2.29
CA SER A 57 -9.81 -5.15 -2.61
C SER A 57 -10.44 -4.46 -1.40
N ALA A 58 -11.23 -5.18 -0.62
CA ALA A 58 -11.86 -4.64 0.59
C ALA A 58 -10.80 -4.24 1.62
N LYS A 59 -9.82 -5.12 1.88
CA LYS A 59 -8.74 -4.89 2.85
C LYS A 59 -7.77 -3.81 2.40
N LEU A 60 -7.45 -3.73 1.11
CA LEU A 60 -6.64 -2.66 0.54
C LEU A 60 -7.34 -1.30 0.69
N ARG A 61 -8.65 -1.25 0.45
CA ARG A 61 -9.44 -0.03 0.64
C ARG A 61 -9.49 0.39 2.10
N GLU A 62 -9.70 -0.56 3.00
CA GLU A 62 -9.67 -0.34 4.45
C GLU A 62 -8.31 0.19 4.91
N ALA A 63 -7.20 -0.37 4.41
CA ALA A 63 -5.86 0.13 4.73
C ALA A 63 -5.57 1.53 4.18
N MET A 64 -5.99 1.83 2.95
CA MET A 64 -5.84 3.18 2.38
C MET A 64 -6.64 4.22 3.18
N ASP A 65 -7.83 3.87 3.65
CA ASP A 65 -8.65 4.75 4.50
C ASP A 65 -7.99 4.97 5.87
N ASN A 66 -7.50 3.89 6.49
CA ASN A 66 -6.87 3.95 7.80
C ASN A 66 -5.52 4.67 7.78
N ALA A 67 -4.76 4.53 6.69
CA ALA A 67 -3.50 5.26 6.51
C ALA A 67 -3.72 6.77 6.48
N ARG A 68 -4.81 7.26 5.87
CA ARG A 68 -5.13 8.70 5.86
C ARG A 68 -5.28 9.29 7.26
N GLY A 69 -5.75 8.49 8.24
CA GLY A 69 -5.85 8.90 9.64
C GLY A 69 -4.52 9.01 10.39
N MET A 70 -3.41 8.54 9.83
CA MET A 70 -2.08 8.64 10.46
C MET A 70 -1.34 9.94 10.12
N TYR A 71 -1.88 10.76 9.22
CA TYR A 71 -1.31 12.05 8.81
C TYR A 71 -2.09 13.26 9.37
N GLU A 72 -3.06 13.03 10.27
CA GLU A 72 -3.79 14.09 11.00
C GLU A 72 -3.13 14.45 12.34
#